data_AF-A0A932TW06-F1
#
_entry.id   AF-A0A932TW06-F1
#
_cell.length_a   1.000
_cell.length_b   1.000
_cell.length_c   1.000
_cell.angle_alpha   90.00
_cell.angle_beta   90.00
_cell.angle_gamma   90.00
#
_symmetry.space_group_name_H-M   'P 1'
#
loop_
_entity.id
_entity.type
_entity.pdbx_description
1 polymer ?
#
loop_
_entity_poly.entity_id
_entity_poly.type
_entity_poly.pdbx_seq_one_letter_code
_entity_poly.pdbx_strand_id
1 'polypeptide(L)'
;MSILESIRRAMVGECDPLCAHALAREGGAPLSLLANLGLVKLIRQGIPACSEHGCRYRGDCEHEALFKARGEGRSGRKARVTKEGRAAAADPERLRACVRALPLCEFVLRAVAEGPQSVFALNTALVDRCLAEISEKGQVKATAFARAELGRAIALLGEMGLVRASGDQVLLAAPPRQPRAGGKVA
;
A
#
# COMPACT_ATOMS: atom_id res chain seq x y z
N MET A 1 -15.05 -2.41 1.02
CA MET A 1 -14.37 -1.11 1.21
C MET A 1 -13.16 -1.12 0.29
N SER A 2 -12.92 -0.07 -0.50
CA SER A 2 -11.73 0.00 -1.35
C SER A 2 -10.46 0.18 -0.52
N ILE A 3 -9.31 -0.25 -1.04
CA ILE A 3 -8.01 -0.07 -0.40
C ILE A 3 -7.71 1.43 -0.26
N LEU A 4 -7.99 2.23 -1.29
CA LEU A 4 -7.82 3.69 -1.24
C LEU A 4 -8.63 4.34 -0.12
N GLU A 5 -9.89 3.94 0.06
CA GLU A 5 -10.73 4.50 1.13
C GLU A 5 -10.24 4.05 2.50
N SER A 6 -9.76 2.82 2.63
CA SER A 6 -9.13 2.36 3.87
C SER A 6 -7.89 3.18 4.21
N ILE A 7 -7.01 3.43 3.25
CA ILE A 7 -5.82 4.28 3.44
C ILE A 7 -6.25 5.66 3.91
N ARG A 8 -7.21 6.29 3.23
CA ARG A 8 -7.73 7.61 3.58
C ARG A 8 -8.25 7.65 5.01
N ARG A 9 -9.10 6.70 5.39
CA ARG A 9 -9.64 6.60 6.76
C ARG A 9 -8.56 6.41 7.81
N ALA A 10 -7.55 5.59 7.53
CA ALA A 10 -6.42 5.40 8.44
C ALA A 10 -5.67 6.71 8.71
N MET A 11 -5.57 7.61 7.73
CA MET A 11 -4.84 8.88 7.88
C MET A 11 -5.64 9.96 8.62
N VAL A 12 -6.97 9.86 8.65
CA VAL A 12 -7.88 10.79 9.38
C VAL A 12 -8.22 10.27 10.78
N GLY A 13 -8.04 8.98 11.04
CA GLY A 13 -8.51 8.31 12.25
C GLY A 13 -7.99 8.92 13.56
N GLU A 14 -8.78 8.73 14.62
CA GLU A 14 -8.55 9.27 15.98
C GLU A 14 -7.37 8.61 16.72
N CYS A 15 -6.85 7.49 16.19
CA CYS A 15 -5.74 6.75 16.80
C CYS A 15 -4.38 7.17 16.22
N ASP A 16 -3.66 8.07 16.89
CA ASP A 16 -2.22 8.31 16.64
C ASP A 16 -1.43 7.84 17.87
N PRO A 17 -0.50 6.86 17.73
CA PRO A 17 -0.08 6.20 16.50
C PRO A 17 -1.04 5.12 16.00
N LEU A 18 -1.02 4.90 14.68
CA LEU A 18 -1.68 3.77 14.03
C LEU A 18 -1.07 2.45 14.49
N CYS A 19 -1.92 1.42 14.60
CA CYS A 19 -1.53 0.08 15.03
C CYS A 19 -1.82 -0.95 13.92
N ALA A 20 -0.84 -1.81 13.63
CA ALA A 20 -0.97 -2.84 12.60
C ALA A 20 -2.15 -3.80 12.86
N HIS A 21 -2.40 -4.13 14.12
CA HIS A 21 -3.49 -5.05 14.50
C HIS A 21 -4.87 -4.39 14.37
N ALA A 22 -4.98 -3.11 14.73
CA ALA A 22 -6.21 -2.35 14.56
C ALA A 22 -6.55 -2.22 13.07
N LEU A 23 -5.56 -1.86 12.24
CA LEU A 23 -5.74 -1.78 10.79
C LEU A 23 -6.11 -3.12 10.18
N ALA A 24 -5.47 -4.22 10.59
CA ALA A 24 -5.80 -5.56 10.10
C ALA A 24 -7.25 -5.95 10.43
N ARG A 25 -7.71 -5.68 11.66
CA ARG A 25 -9.11 -5.93 12.09
C ARG A 25 -10.14 -5.14 11.29
N GLU A 26 -9.75 -3.97 10.77
CA GLU A 26 -10.60 -3.10 9.94
C GLU A 26 -10.53 -3.44 8.44
N GLY A 27 -9.78 -4.49 8.07
CA GLY A 27 -9.53 -4.83 6.67
C GLY A 27 -8.64 -3.81 5.94
N GLY A 28 -7.82 -3.08 6.70
CA GLY A 28 -7.06 -1.96 6.17
C GLY A 28 -5.70 -2.28 5.55
N ALA A 29 -5.09 -1.25 4.97
CA ALA A 29 -3.75 -1.36 4.40
C ALA A 29 -2.69 -1.61 5.50
N PRO A 30 -1.72 -2.51 5.27
CA PRO A 30 -0.67 -2.81 6.23
C PRO A 30 0.25 -1.61 6.39
N LEU A 31 0.83 -1.46 7.58
CA LEU A 31 1.76 -0.36 7.87
C LEU A 31 2.98 -0.34 6.94
N SER A 32 3.42 -1.48 6.41
CA SER A 32 4.53 -1.52 5.44
C SER A 32 4.16 -0.80 4.13
N LEU A 33 2.97 -1.06 3.59
CA LEU A 33 2.47 -0.38 2.40
C LEU A 33 2.32 1.12 2.65
N LEU A 34 1.71 1.50 3.77
CA LEU A 34 1.56 2.92 4.14
C LEU A 34 2.92 3.62 4.30
N ALA A 35 3.93 2.92 4.83
CA ALA A 35 5.27 3.46 4.98
C ALA A 35 5.99 3.59 3.63
N ASN A 36 5.82 2.61 2.74
CA ASN A 36 6.38 2.64 1.38
C ASN A 36 5.75 3.75 0.52
N LEU A 37 4.48 4.09 0.78
CA LEU A 37 3.81 5.24 0.19
C LEU A 37 4.22 6.59 0.82
N GLY A 38 5.07 6.58 1.87
CA GLY A 38 5.50 7.79 2.59
C GLY A 38 4.44 8.39 3.51
N LEU A 39 3.30 7.72 3.70
CA LEU A 39 2.15 8.24 4.45
C LEU A 39 2.31 8.08 5.96
N VAL A 40 3.14 7.13 6.40
CA VAL A 40 3.42 6.88 7.82
C VAL A 40 4.91 6.65 8.08
N LYS A 41 5.34 6.94 9.31
CA LYS A 41 6.67 6.60 9.82
C LYS A 41 6.55 5.53 10.90
N LEU A 42 7.14 4.37 10.64
CA LEU A 42 7.14 3.24 11.59
C LEU A 42 7.87 3.60 12.89
N ILE A 43 7.25 3.29 14.03
CA ILE A 43 7.86 3.43 15.34
C ILE A 43 8.70 2.17 15.61
N ARG A 44 10.01 2.37 15.72
CA ARG A 44 10.98 1.27 15.90
C ARG A 44 11.42 1.10 17.35
N GLN A 45 11.31 2.15 18.16
CA GLN A 45 11.73 2.21 19.55
C GLN A 45 10.68 2.98 20.36
N GLY A 46 10.61 2.74 21.68
CA GLY A 46 9.64 3.41 22.56
C GLY A 46 8.20 3.21 22.09
N ILE A 47 7.87 1.98 21.68
CA ILE A 47 6.56 1.67 21.09
C ILE A 47 5.50 1.80 22.19
N PRO A 48 4.51 2.71 22.02
CA PRO A 48 3.54 2.96 23.08
C PRO A 48 2.65 1.75 23.32
N ALA A 49 2.24 1.55 24.56
CA ALA A 49 1.21 0.62 25.00
C ALA A 49 -0.16 0.96 24.40
N CYS A 50 -1.15 0.08 24.58
CA CYS A 50 -2.52 0.38 24.17
C CYS A 50 -3.15 1.52 24.97
N SER A 51 -2.85 1.59 26.28
CA SER A 51 -3.31 2.65 27.17
C SER A 51 -2.72 4.04 26.87
N GLU A 52 -1.55 4.09 26.23
CA GLU A 52 -0.80 5.33 25.94
C GLU A 52 -1.25 6.02 24.64
N HIS A 53 -2.29 5.51 23.97
CA HIS A 53 -2.89 6.12 22.80
C HIS A 53 -4.39 5.84 22.76
N GLY A 54 -5.14 6.64 22.00
CA GLY A 54 -6.60 6.54 21.87
C GLY A 54 -7.08 5.30 21.09
N CYS A 55 -6.54 4.11 21.36
CA CYS A 55 -6.92 2.89 20.66
C CYS A 55 -8.38 2.53 20.95
N ARG A 56 -9.20 2.52 19.90
CA ARG A 56 -10.61 2.11 19.96
C ARG A 56 -10.86 0.66 20.40
N TYR A 57 -9.85 -0.19 20.38
CA TYR A 57 -9.94 -1.60 20.80
C TYR A 57 -9.32 -1.86 22.18
N ARG A 58 -9.01 -0.82 22.95
CA ARG A 58 -8.43 -0.98 24.29
C ARG A 58 -9.38 -1.80 25.18
N GLY A 59 -8.86 -2.81 25.87
CA GLY A 59 -9.65 -3.75 26.68
C GLY A 59 -10.16 -4.96 25.89
N ASP A 60 -10.38 -4.82 24.59
CA ASP A 60 -10.91 -5.87 23.69
C ASP A 60 -9.87 -6.34 22.65
N CYS A 61 -8.61 -5.96 22.82
CA CYS A 61 -7.52 -6.28 21.91
C CYS A 61 -6.72 -7.48 22.42
N GLU A 62 -6.81 -8.60 21.70
CA GLU A 62 -6.04 -9.83 21.97
C GLU A 62 -4.51 -9.60 21.97
N HIS A 63 -4.05 -8.53 21.30
CA HIS A 63 -2.64 -8.16 21.19
C HIS A 63 -2.19 -7.12 22.21
N GLU A 64 -3.05 -6.68 23.13
CA GLU A 64 -2.72 -5.66 24.13
C GLU A 64 -1.54 -6.08 25.02
N ALA A 65 -1.47 -7.36 25.38
CA ALA A 65 -0.38 -7.92 26.19
C ALA A 65 1.00 -7.73 25.54
N LEU A 66 1.09 -7.84 24.20
CA LEU A 66 2.33 -7.59 23.46
C LEU A 66 2.83 -6.17 23.75
N PHE A 67 1.96 -5.18 23.74
CA PHE A 67 2.38 -3.79 23.94
C PHE A 67 2.64 -3.44 25.41
N LYS A 68 2.06 -4.17 26.38
CA LYS A 68 2.31 -3.99 27.83
C LYS A 68 3.70 -4.46 28.26
N ALA A 69 4.16 -5.61 27.79
CA ALA A 69 5.31 -6.31 28.36
C ALA A 69 6.70 -5.68 28.08
N ARG A 70 6.78 -4.50 27.44
CA ARG A 70 8.03 -3.85 26.99
C ARG A 70 9.10 -4.78 26.35
N GLY A 71 8.73 -5.96 25.82
CA GLY A 71 9.64 -6.94 25.22
C GLY A 71 10.09 -6.71 23.77
N GLU A 72 10.85 -7.66 23.22
CA GLU A 72 11.37 -7.67 21.86
C GLU A 72 10.28 -8.00 20.81
N GLY A 73 10.54 -7.78 19.51
CA GLY A 73 9.62 -8.18 18.42
C GLY A 73 8.47 -7.23 18.06
N ARG A 74 8.43 -6.03 18.65
CA ARG A 74 7.31 -5.06 18.46
C ARG A 74 7.61 -3.95 17.44
N SER A 75 8.86 -3.86 17.00
CA SER A 75 9.34 -2.86 16.05
C SER A 75 8.49 -2.82 14.78
N GLY A 76 8.02 -1.63 14.40
CA GLY A 76 7.22 -1.44 13.19
C GLY A 76 5.77 -1.91 13.28
N ARG A 77 5.27 -2.32 14.47
CA ARG A 77 3.85 -2.64 14.68
C ARG A 77 2.97 -1.41 14.91
N LYS A 78 3.58 -0.24 15.12
CA LYS A 78 2.90 1.05 15.21
C LYS A 78 3.56 2.09 14.31
N ALA A 79 2.81 3.10 13.87
CA ALA A 79 3.32 4.15 13.01
C ALA A 79 2.67 5.51 13.29
N ARG A 80 3.44 6.58 13.13
CA ARG A 80 2.92 7.96 13.16
C ARG A 80 2.55 8.41 11.76
N VAL A 81 1.42 9.09 11.61
CA VAL A 81 1.02 9.67 10.33
C VAL A 81 1.95 10.82 9.96
N THR A 82 2.44 10.86 8.72
CA THR A 82 3.29 11.96 8.24
C THR A 82 2.45 13.16 7.82
N LYS A 83 3.09 14.32 7.60
CA LYS A 83 2.40 15.47 6.97
C LYS A 83 1.81 15.10 5.60
N GLU A 84 2.55 14.30 4.84
CA GLU A 84 2.11 13.76 3.54
C GLU A 84 0.88 12.86 3.70
N GLY A 85 0.88 11.97 4.69
CA GLY A 85 -0.27 11.11 5.01
C GLY A 85 -1.54 11.91 5.30
N ARG A 86 -1.45 12.96 6.11
CA ARG A 86 -2.60 13.84 6.40
C ARG A 86 -3.08 14.58 5.16
N ALA A 87 -2.16 15.06 4.32
CA ALA A 87 -2.51 15.77 3.10
C ALA A 87 -3.15 14.85 2.05
N ALA A 88 -2.61 13.64 1.85
CA ALA A 88 -3.20 12.61 0.99
C ALA A 88 -4.59 12.17 1.47
N ALA A 89 -4.89 12.30 2.77
CA ALA A 89 -6.21 12.03 3.31
C ALA A 89 -7.26 13.08 2.90
N ALA A 90 -6.82 14.34 2.78
CA ALA A 90 -7.65 15.48 2.41
C ALA A 90 -7.84 15.62 0.89
N ASP A 91 -6.90 15.10 0.09
CA ASP A 91 -6.90 15.20 -1.36
C ASP A 91 -6.72 13.81 -2.03
N PRO A 92 -7.79 13.25 -2.62
CA PRO A 92 -7.74 11.98 -3.34
C PRO A 92 -6.73 11.95 -4.49
N GLU A 93 -6.50 13.06 -5.20
CA GLU A 93 -5.53 13.10 -6.30
C GLU A 93 -4.09 13.03 -5.77
N ARG A 94 -3.83 13.62 -4.60
CA ARG A 94 -2.54 13.48 -3.93
C ARG A 94 -2.27 12.05 -3.50
N LEU A 95 -3.26 11.33 -2.96
CA LEU A 95 -3.13 9.90 -2.68
C LEU A 95 -2.84 9.09 -3.95
N ARG A 96 -3.55 9.39 -5.05
CA ARG A 96 -3.31 8.77 -6.36
C ARG A 96 -1.88 9.05 -6.86
N ALA A 97 -1.35 10.26 -6.65
CA ALA A 97 0.03 10.59 -6.99
C ALA A 97 1.03 9.78 -6.14
N CYS A 98 0.82 9.63 -4.83
CA CYS A 98 1.65 8.78 -3.98
C CYS A 98 1.66 7.32 -4.46
N VAL A 99 0.50 6.78 -4.86
CA VAL A 99 0.40 5.42 -5.39
C VAL A 99 1.15 5.28 -6.71
N ARG A 100 1.05 6.24 -7.63
CA ARG A 100 1.80 6.23 -8.90
C ARG A 100 3.32 6.33 -8.69
N ALA A 101 3.75 7.10 -7.69
CA ALA A 101 5.15 7.29 -7.34
C ALA A 101 5.76 6.09 -6.59
N LEU A 102 4.96 5.10 -6.18
CA LEU A 102 5.47 3.89 -5.55
C LEU A 102 6.30 3.10 -6.58
N PRO A 103 7.58 2.77 -6.33
CA PRO A 103 8.43 2.08 -7.30
C PRO A 103 7.86 0.75 -7.80
N LEU A 104 7.13 0.03 -6.94
CA LEU A 104 6.43 -1.20 -7.32
C LEU A 104 5.27 -0.95 -8.30
N CYS A 105 4.52 0.13 -8.12
CA CYS A 105 3.47 0.51 -9.04
C CYS A 105 4.04 0.95 -10.39
N GLU A 106 5.12 1.73 -10.39
CA GLU A 106 5.83 2.11 -11.61
C GLU A 106 6.33 0.86 -12.36
N PHE A 107 6.93 -0.09 -11.65
CA PHE A 107 7.37 -1.36 -12.21
C PHE A 107 6.22 -2.11 -12.89
N VAL A 108 5.08 -2.27 -12.21
CA VAL A 108 3.90 -2.93 -12.79
C VAL A 108 3.42 -2.20 -14.04
N LEU A 109 3.28 -0.87 -13.97
CA LEU A 109 2.80 -0.05 -15.09
C LEU A 109 3.70 -0.16 -16.33
N ARG A 110 5.03 -0.14 -16.13
CA ARG A 110 5.99 -0.30 -17.22
C ARG A 110 5.90 -1.70 -17.85
N ALA A 111 5.83 -2.74 -17.03
CA ALA A 111 5.73 -4.12 -17.53
C ALA A 111 4.44 -4.37 -18.32
N VAL A 112 3.30 -3.84 -17.87
CA VAL A 112 2.01 -4.03 -18.59
C VAL A 112 1.86 -3.11 -19.80
N ALA A 113 2.68 -2.07 -19.92
CA ALA A 113 2.71 -1.21 -21.11
C ALA A 113 3.34 -1.92 -22.32
N GLU A 114 4.22 -2.90 -22.07
CA GLU A 114 4.83 -3.74 -23.12
C GLU A 114 3.89 -4.87 -23.58
N GLY A 115 2.81 -5.14 -22.83
CA GLY A 115 1.80 -6.14 -23.15
C GLY A 115 1.16 -6.74 -21.90
N PRO A 116 0.14 -7.60 -22.06
CA PRO A 116 -0.45 -8.32 -20.93
C PRO A 116 0.61 -9.15 -20.18
N GLN A 117 0.64 -9.03 -18.85
CA GLN A 117 1.59 -9.74 -17.99
C GLN A 117 0.85 -10.67 -17.04
N SER A 118 1.33 -11.88 -16.83
CA SER A 118 0.81 -12.70 -15.73
C SER A 118 1.35 -12.21 -14.38
N VAL A 119 0.60 -12.41 -13.30
CA VAL A 119 1.10 -12.11 -11.94
C VAL A 119 2.38 -12.89 -11.64
N PHE A 120 2.52 -14.11 -12.19
CA PHE A 120 3.73 -14.90 -12.08
C PHE A 120 4.92 -14.23 -12.77
N ALA A 121 4.76 -13.78 -14.02
CA ALA A 121 5.82 -13.09 -14.77
C ALA A 121 6.28 -11.81 -14.06
N LEU A 122 5.33 -11.00 -13.56
CA LEU A 122 5.64 -9.80 -12.78
C LEU A 122 6.43 -10.14 -11.51
N ASN A 123 6.06 -11.21 -10.81
CA ASN A 123 6.75 -11.63 -9.60
C ASN A 123 8.18 -12.14 -9.90
N THR A 124 8.36 -12.91 -10.97
CA THR A 124 9.68 -13.40 -11.39
C THR A 124 10.60 -12.24 -11.76
N ALA A 125 10.14 -11.32 -12.62
CA ALA A 125 10.92 -10.16 -13.01
C ALA A 125 11.29 -9.24 -11.83
N LEU A 126 10.41 -9.15 -10.81
CA LEU A 126 10.70 -8.43 -9.57
C LEU A 126 11.82 -9.12 -8.77
N VAL A 127 11.77 -10.45 -8.64
CA VAL A 127 12.81 -11.23 -7.95
C VAL A 127 14.15 -11.10 -8.68
N ASP A 128 14.16 -11.25 -10.00
CA ASP A 128 15.39 -11.14 -10.82
C ASP A 128 16.04 -9.76 -10.66
N ARG A 129 15.23 -8.70 -10.67
CA ARG A 129 15.72 -7.34 -10.39
C ARG A 129 16.30 -7.22 -8.98
N CYS A 130 15.65 -7.78 -7.96
CA CYS A 130 16.19 -7.78 -6.60
C CYS A 130 17.52 -8.53 -6.51
N LEU A 131 17.64 -9.69 -7.17
CA LEU A 131 18.87 -10.47 -7.21
C LEU A 131 20.01 -9.73 -7.92
N ALA A 132 19.72 -9.06 -9.04
CA ALA A 132 20.69 -8.22 -9.73
C ALA A 132 21.18 -7.06 -8.85
N GLU A 133 20.26 -6.37 -8.16
CA GLU A 133 20.63 -5.28 -7.23
C GLU A 133 21.52 -5.77 -6.08
N ILE A 134 21.25 -6.96 -5.53
CA ILE A 134 22.10 -7.60 -4.51
C ILE A 134 23.48 -7.89 -5.08
N SER A 135 23.55 -8.49 -6.26
CA SER A 135 24.80 -8.85 -6.91
C SER A 135 25.68 -7.64 -7.21
N GLU A 136 25.08 -6.51 -7.60
CA GLU A 136 25.81 -5.29 -7.94
C GLU A 136 26.21 -4.45 -6.72
N LYS A 137 25.36 -4.38 -5.69
CA LYS A 137 25.51 -3.42 -4.58
C LYS A 137 25.78 -4.07 -3.23
N GLY A 138 25.82 -5.40 -3.18
CA GLY A 138 26.03 -6.17 -1.95
C GLY A 138 24.92 -6.01 -0.90
N GLN A 139 23.83 -5.30 -1.23
CA GLN A 139 22.75 -4.99 -0.31
C GLN A 139 21.41 -4.95 -1.04
N VAL A 140 20.40 -5.54 -0.41
CA VAL A 140 19.01 -5.31 -0.77
C VAL A 140 18.65 -3.89 -0.34
N LYS A 141 18.34 -2.99 -1.28
CA LYS A 141 17.63 -1.76 -0.90
C LYS A 141 16.36 -2.16 -0.14
N ALA A 142 15.97 -1.38 0.87
CA ALA A 142 14.80 -1.63 1.73
C ALA A 142 13.44 -1.80 0.97
N THR A 143 13.45 -1.70 -0.36
CA THR A 143 12.36 -1.93 -1.30
C THR A 143 12.38 -3.33 -1.94
N ALA A 144 12.88 -4.37 -1.27
CA ALA A 144 12.52 -5.74 -1.65
C ALA A 144 11.04 -5.94 -1.33
N PHE A 145 10.20 -5.74 -2.33
CA PHE A 145 8.76 -5.88 -2.16
C PHE A 145 8.40 -7.35 -1.99
N ALA A 146 7.57 -7.65 -0.98
CA ALA A 146 7.07 -9.00 -0.81
C ALA A 146 6.02 -9.33 -1.89
N ARG A 147 5.83 -10.61 -2.22
CA ARG A 147 4.77 -11.07 -3.15
C ARG A 147 3.38 -10.53 -2.78
N ALA A 148 3.09 -10.44 -1.48
CA ALA A 148 1.83 -9.87 -0.99
C ALA A 148 1.68 -8.37 -1.29
N GLU A 149 2.78 -7.64 -1.47
CA GLU A 149 2.79 -6.22 -1.84
C GLU A 149 2.53 -6.04 -3.34
N LEU A 150 2.99 -6.96 -4.20
CA LEU A 150 2.68 -6.94 -5.63
C LEU A 150 1.17 -7.03 -5.89
N GLY A 151 0.49 -7.98 -5.24
CA GLY A 151 -0.97 -8.12 -5.36
C GLY A 151 -1.71 -6.85 -4.91
N ARG A 152 -1.23 -6.19 -3.85
CA ARG A 152 -1.80 -4.92 -3.36
C ARG A 152 -1.53 -3.75 -4.30
N ALA A 153 -0.34 -3.67 -4.90
CA ALA A 153 -0.01 -2.66 -5.90
C ALA A 153 -0.92 -2.81 -7.14
N ILE A 154 -1.11 -4.04 -7.64
CA ILE A 154 -2.03 -4.32 -8.74
C ILE A 154 -3.46 -3.91 -8.37
N ALA A 155 -3.92 -4.26 -7.16
CA ALA A 155 -5.26 -3.87 -6.70
C ALA A 155 -5.43 -2.34 -6.60
N LEU A 156 -4.43 -1.63 -6.05
CA LEU A 156 -4.43 -0.16 -6.00
C LEU A 156 -4.48 0.47 -7.41
N LEU A 157 -3.65 -0.02 -8.33
CA LEU A 157 -3.67 0.43 -9.72
C LEU A 157 -5.01 0.13 -10.41
N GLY A 158 -5.64 -1.00 -10.07
CA GLY A 158 -6.97 -1.38 -10.53
C GLY A 158 -8.06 -0.45 -10.02
N GLU A 159 -8.06 -0.09 -8.74
CA GLU A 159 -8.98 0.89 -8.14
C GLU A 159 -8.82 2.28 -8.76
N MET A 160 -7.62 2.61 -9.24
CA MET A 160 -7.33 3.84 -9.98
C MET A 160 -7.72 3.78 -11.46
N GLY A 161 -8.18 2.63 -11.95
CA GLY A 161 -8.51 2.43 -13.37
C GLY A 161 -7.28 2.50 -14.28
N LEU A 162 -6.08 2.19 -13.80
CA LEU A 162 -4.85 2.19 -14.59
C LEU A 162 -4.55 0.82 -15.19
N VAL A 163 -4.94 -0.24 -14.48
CA VAL A 163 -4.81 -1.63 -14.93
C VAL A 163 -6.13 -2.37 -14.72
N ARG A 164 -6.30 -3.49 -15.41
CA ARG A 164 -7.37 -4.44 -15.17
C ARG A 164 -6.81 -5.85 -15.06
N ALA A 165 -7.37 -6.64 -14.16
CA ALA A 165 -7.09 -8.07 -14.08
C ALA A 165 -8.07 -8.83 -14.99
N SER A 166 -7.57 -9.78 -15.76
CA SER A 166 -8.36 -10.68 -16.62
C SER A 166 -7.78 -12.08 -16.49
N GLY A 167 -8.44 -12.94 -15.70
CA GLY A 167 -7.88 -14.24 -15.33
C GLY A 167 -6.59 -14.07 -14.52
N ASP A 168 -5.51 -14.68 -14.99
CA ASP A 168 -4.17 -14.56 -14.41
C ASP A 168 -3.35 -13.38 -14.94
N GLN A 169 -3.91 -12.63 -15.91
CA GLN A 169 -3.25 -11.51 -16.56
C GLN A 169 -3.62 -10.16 -15.95
N VAL A 170 -2.65 -9.27 -15.96
CA VAL A 170 -2.75 -7.84 -15.67
C VAL A 170 -2.41 -7.10 -16.95
N LEU A 171 -3.26 -6.15 -17.31
CA LEU A 171 -3.11 -5.37 -18.54
C LEU A 171 -3.53 -3.93 -18.29
N LEU A 172 -3.05 -3.01 -19.14
CA LEU A 172 -3.49 -1.62 -19.09
C LEU A 172 -5.02 -1.53 -19.22
N ALA A 173 -5.61 -0.66 -18.41
CA ALA A 173 -6.99 -0.28 -18.60
C ALA A 173 -7.11 0.48 -19.93
N ALA A 174 -8.11 0.13 -20.74
CA ALA A 174 -8.39 0.91 -21.93
C ALA A 174 -8.79 2.34 -21.52
N PRO A 175 -8.38 3.38 -22.28
CA PRO A 175 -8.94 4.71 -22.05
C PRO A 175 -10.47 4.62 -22.14
N PRO A 176 -11.22 5.40 -21.34
CA PRO A 176 -12.67 5.40 -21.40
C PRO A 176 -13.10 5.63 -22.85
N ARG A 177 -13.94 4.74 -23.39
CA ARG A 177 -14.51 4.94 -24.74
C ARG A 177 -15.21 6.30 -24.72
N GLN A 178 -14.68 7.26 -25.46
CA GLN A 178 -15.40 8.50 -25.71
C GLN A 178 -16.75 8.13 -26.33
N PRO A 179 -17.87 8.72 -25.86
CA PRO A 179 -19.14 8.51 -26.52
C PRO A 179 -18.96 8.89 -27.98
N ARG A 180 -19.28 7.96 -28.90
CA ARG A 180 -19.29 8.25 -30.33
C ARG A 180 -20.17 9.48 -30.51
N ALA A 181 -19.57 10.61 -30.89
CA ALA A 181 -20.32 11.80 -31.28
C ALA A 181 -21.34 11.32 -32.32
N GLY A 182 -22.62 11.42 -31.95
CA GLY A 182 -23.72 10.86 -32.70
C GLY A 182 -23.59 11.22 -34.16
N GLY A 183 -23.49 10.19 -35.01
CA GLY A 183 -23.59 10.37 -36.45
C GLY A 183 -24.90 11.09 -36.73
N LYS A 184 -24.81 12.23 -37.39
CA LYS A 184 -25.96 12.85 -38.05
C LYS A 184 -26.51 11.79 -39.01
N VAL A 185 -27.68 11.27 -38.69
CA VAL A 185 -28.52 10.60 -39.68
C VAL A 185 -29.04 11.72 -40.58
N ALA A 186 -28.65 11.64 -41.85
CA ALA A 186 -29.12 12.51 -42.92
C ALA A 186 -30.62 12.28 -43.19
#